data_AF-A0A6V7XJD1-F1
#
_entry.id   AF-A0A6V7XJD1-F1
#
_cell.length_a   1.000
_cell.length_b   1.000
_cell.length_c   1.000
_cell.angle_alpha   90.00
_cell.angle_beta   90.00
_cell.angle_gamma   90.00
#
_symmetry.space_group_name_H-M   'P 1'
#
loop_
_entity.id
_entity.type
_entity.pdbx_description
1 polymer ?
#
loop_
_entity_poly.entity_id
_entity_poly.type
_entity_poly.pdbx_seq_one_letter_code
_entity_poly.pdbx_strand_id
1 'polypeptide(L)'
;MDPREDCLRGGRTEPFKLHHMCAEDEEILYIDIVSLYPYVMKARSFPIGHPNVLTRETLLLPPNNPLPWTTPEHNIYKGLLLVRVQPPNFMNGNLPLVLPYRTYDGRLTFPLCAKCADNRQQQPCTHRERERSWLTGYTHVELNYALERGYKVVDIYEVWNYEKWDPNLFRSYVNTFIGLKQQASGWPDGCASEMDRADYLAIKKILNEKKIYE
;
A
#
# COMPACT_ATOMS: atom_id res chain seq x y z
N MET A 1 -17.62 1.22 -10.82
CA MET A 1 -16.23 0.75 -10.66
C MET A 1 -16.23 -0.78 -10.54
N ASP A 2 -15.27 -1.48 -11.12
CA ASP A 2 -15.01 -2.90 -10.81
C ASP A 2 -13.88 -2.98 -9.78
N PRO A 3 -14.13 -3.36 -8.51
CA PRO A 3 -13.10 -3.43 -7.48
C PRO A 3 -11.88 -4.28 -7.84
N ARG A 4 -12.08 -5.39 -8.56
CA ARG A 4 -11.01 -6.35 -8.87
C ARG A 4 -10.06 -5.78 -9.90
N GLU A 5 -10.61 -5.14 -10.93
CA GLU A 5 -9.85 -4.57 -12.04
C GLU A 5 -9.33 -3.17 -11.70
N ASP A 6 -10.10 -2.36 -10.97
CA ASP A 6 -9.79 -0.94 -10.75
C ASP A 6 -8.95 -0.70 -9.50
N CYS A 7 -9.18 -1.41 -8.40
CA CYS A 7 -8.61 -1.08 -7.08
C CYS A 7 -7.61 -2.09 -6.55
N LEU A 8 -7.82 -3.38 -6.81
CA LEU A 8 -6.99 -4.42 -6.22
C LEU A 8 -5.75 -4.68 -7.08
N ARG A 9 -4.58 -4.67 -6.44
CA ARG A 9 -3.28 -4.90 -7.08
C ARG A 9 -2.49 -5.93 -6.28
N GLY A 10 -1.58 -6.62 -6.98
CA GLY A 10 -0.64 -7.55 -6.36
C GLY A 10 0.52 -6.83 -5.67
N GLY A 11 1.59 -7.58 -5.39
CA GLY A 11 2.82 -7.02 -4.86
C GLY A 11 3.47 -6.00 -5.80
N ARG A 12 4.19 -5.04 -5.23
CA ARG A 12 5.04 -4.11 -5.99
C ARG A 12 6.33 -4.80 -6.38
N THR A 13 6.64 -4.81 -7.66
CA THR A 13 7.93 -5.22 -8.21
C THR A 13 8.46 -4.08 -9.07
N GLU A 14 9.59 -3.51 -8.68
CA GLU A 14 10.18 -2.36 -9.35
C GLU A 14 11.68 -2.55 -9.49
N PRO A 15 12.18 -2.79 -10.72
CA PRO A 15 13.61 -2.89 -10.97
C PRO A 15 14.22 -1.50 -11.14
N PHE A 16 15.15 -1.12 -10.27
CA PHE A 16 15.96 0.10 -10.43
C PHE A 16 17.21 -0.13 -11.28
N LYS A 17 17.75 -1.35 -11.28
CA LYS A 17 18.88 -1.80 -12.09
C LYS A 17 18.63 -3.24 -12.53
N LEU A 18 18.69 -3.50 -13.85
CA LEU A 18 18.40 -4.84 -14.40
C LEU A 18 19.52 -5.85 -14.14
N HIS A 19 20.77 -5.38 -14.14
CA HIS A 19 21.94 -6.20 -13.86
C HIS A 19 22.99 -5.37 -13.14
N HIS A 20 23.49 -5.87 -12.04
CA HIS A 20 24.58 -5.28 -11.27
C HIS A 20 25.61 -6.38 -10.96
N MET A 21 26.88 -6.08 -11.22
CA MET A 21 28.01 -6.91 -10.82
C MET A 21 28.81 -6.12 -9.80
N CYS A 22 28.96 -6.68 -8.59
CA CYS A 22 29.69 -6.02 -7.51
C CYS A 22 31.16 -5.82 -7.87
N ALA A 23 31.73 -4.69 -7.46
CA ALA A 23 33.18 -4.56 -7.33
C ALA A 23 33.75 -5.44 -6.19
N GLU A 24 35.08 -5.53 -6.07
CA GLU A 24 35.74 -6.33 -5.04
C GLU A 24 35.38 -5.90 -3.60
N ASP A 25 35.04 -4.62 -3.41
CA ASP A 25 34.69 -3.99 -2.13
C ASP A 25 33.19 -3.68 -2.00
N GLU A 26 32.34 -4.29 -2.85
CA GLU A 26 30.90 -4.07 -2.87
C GLU A 26 30.11 -5.33 -2.50
N GLU A 27 29.08 -5.17 -1.65
CA GLU A 27 28.17 -6.24 -1.25
C GLU A 27 26.72 -5.87 -1.56
N ILE A 28 25.91 -6.87 -1.93
CA ILE A 28 24.46 -6.71 -2.09
C ILE A 28 23.77 -7.22 -0.83
N LEU A 29 23.08 -6.32 -0.14
CA LEU A 29 22.24 -6.67 1.00
C LEU A 29 20.83 -7.02 0.53
N TYR A 30 20.32 -8.15 1.00
CA TYR A 30 18.94 -8.59 0.76
C TYR A 30 18.13 -8.50 2.04
N ILE A 31 17.05 -7.71 2.02
CA ILE A 31 16.12 -7.54 3.12
C ILE A 31 14.79 -8.15 2.71
N ASP A 32 14.27 -9.06 3.54
CA ASP A 32 12.97 -9.70 3.35
C ASP A 32 12.07 -9.52 4.57
N ILE A 33 10.80 -9.23 4.33
CA ILE A 33 9.81 -9.13 5.40
C ILE A 33 9.17 -10.51 5.58
N VAL A 34 9.52 -11.16 6.68
CA VAL A 34 8.96 -12.46 7.04
C VAL A 34 7.44 -12.35 7.21
N SER A 35 6.70 -13.03 6.33
CA SER A 35 5.23 -13.12 6.40
C SER A 35 4.51 -11.76 6.33
N LEU A 36 4.90 -10.89 5.39
CA LEU A 36 4.32 -9.55 5.20
C LEU A 36 2.77 -9.54 5.22
N TYR A 37 2.11 -10.33 4.37
CA TYR A 37 0.64 -10.34 4.31
C TYR A 37 -0.01 -10.83 5.62
N PRO A 38 0.40 -11.97 6.22
CA PRO A 38 -0.08 -12.36 7.55
C PRO A 38 0.11 -11.29 8.62
N TYR A 39 1.24 -10.57 8.63
CA TYR A 39 1.46 -9.47 9.56
C TYR A 39 0.40 -8.36 9.37
N VAL A 40 0.17 -7.92 8.12
CA VAL A 40 -0.88 -6.93 7.82
C VAL A 40 -2.27 -7.44 8.23
N MET A 41 -2.59 -8.70 7.92
CA MET A 41 -3.85 -9.35 8.31
C MET A 41 -4.11 -9.35 9.81
N LYS A 42 -3.06 -9.53 10.62
CA LYS A 42 -3.16 -9.55 12.09
C LYS A 42 -3.18 -8.15 12.71
N ALA A 43 -2.43 -7.22 12.14
CA ALA A 43 -2.14 -5.92 12.73
C ALA A 43 -3.09 -4.80 12.28
N ARG A 44 -3.74 -4.95 11.12
CA ARG A 44 -4.61 -3.91 10.54
C ARG A 44 -6.08 -4.33 10.58
N SER A 45 -6.96 -3.34 10.59
CA SER A 45 -8.40 -3.54 10.45
C SER A 45 -8.78 -3.81 9.00
N PHE A 46 -9.80 -4.64 8.80
CA PHE A 46 -10.33 -4.97 7.48
C PHE A 46 -11.82 -4.61 7.38
N PRO A 47 -12.32 -4.24 6.19
CA PRO A 47 -13.74 -3.90 6.03
C PRO A 47 -14.60 -5.16 6.15
N ILE A 48 -15.77 -5.03 6.78
CA ILE A 48 -16.76 -6.10 6.91
C ILE A 48 -18.15 -5.62 6.47
N GLY A 49 -18.96 -6.56 5.98
CA GLY A 49 -20.30 -6.27 5.47
C GLY A 49 -20.28 -5.64 4.06
N HIS A 50 -21.39 -5.01 3.70
CA HIS A 50 -21.56 -4.37 2.38
C HIS A 50 -21.15 -2.90 2.43
N PRO A 51 -20.50 -2.37 1.37
CA PRO A 51 -20.21 -0.95 1.28
C PRO A 51 -21.47 -0.14 0.97
N ASN A 52 -21.50 1.10 1.44
CA ASN A 52 -22.35 2.13 0.88
C ASN A 52 -21.69 2.69 -0.40
N VAL A 53 -22.35 2.54 -1.53
CA VAL A 53 -21.84 3.00 -2.84
C VAL A 53 -22.35 4.40 -3.11
N LEU A 54 -21.42 5.35 -3.13
CA LEU A 54 -21.67 6.75 -3.43
C LEU A 54 -21.29 7.04 -4.88
N THR A 55 -22.28 7.45 -5.67
CA THR A 55 -22.08 7.85 -7.06
C THR A 55 -21.62 9.30 -7.16
N ARG A 56 -21.14 9.68 -8.34
CA ARG A 56 -20.66 11.03 -8.64
C ARG A 56 -21.67 12.11 -8.29
N GLU A 57 -22.96 11.88 -8.55
CA GLU A 57 -24.03 12.85 -8.26
C GLU A 57 -24.06 13.15 -6.77
N THR A 58 -24.07 12.12 -5.92
CA THR A 58 -24.07 12.24 -4.46
C THR A 58 -22.79 12.90 -3.94
N LEU A 59 -21.64 12.57 -4.54
CA LEU A 59 -20.33 13.08 -4.13
C LEU A 59 -20.12 14.57 -4.49
N LEU A 60 -20.81 15.07 -5.52
CA LEU A 60 -20.69 16.46 -5.98
C LEU A 60 -21.74 17.40 -5.38
N LEU A 61 -22.68 16.91 -4.57
CA LEU A 61 -23.61 17.77 -3.84
C LEU A 61 -22.82 18.61 -2.80
N PRO A 62 -22.92 19.95 -2.81
CA PRO A 62 -22.27 20.78 -1.79
C PRO A 62 -22.97 20.66 -0.42
N PRO A 63 -22.28 20.93 0.72
CA PRO A 63 -20.85 21.09 0.93
C PRO A 63 -20.35 20.17 2.06
N ASN A 64 -19.36 19.31 1.82
CA ASN A 64 -18.56 18.78 2.94
C ASN A 64 -17.11 18.42 2.59
N ASN A 65 -16.70 18.55 1.31
CA ASN A 65 -15.31 18.23 0.96
C ASN A 65 -14.88 18.78 -0.43
N PRO A 66 -14.44 20.05 -0.51
CA PRO A 66 -14.03 20.63 -1.79
C PRO A 66 -12.75 19.95 -2.32
N LEU A 67 -12.72 19.69 -3.62
CA LEU A 67 -11.52 19.28 -4.33
C LEU A 67 -10.65 20.52 -4.67
N PRO A 68 -9.32 20.37 -4.81
CA PRO A 68 -8.58 19.12 -4.70
C PRO A 68 -8.27 18.71 -3.26
N TRP A 69 -8.21 17.40 -2.99
CA TRP A 69 -7.65 16.90 -1.74
C TRP A 69 -6.12 16.90 -1.83
N THR A 70 -5.46 17.46 -0.82
CA THR A 70 -4.01 17.60 -0.76
C THR A 70 -3.38 16.97 0.48
N THR A 71 -4.21 16.49 1.42
CA THR A 71 -3.79 15.86 2.68
C THR A 71 -4.73 14.71 3.03
N PRO A 72 -4.29 13.72 3.82
CA PRO A 72 -5.13 12.58 4.22
C PRO A 72 -6.43 12.96 4.93
N GLU A 73 -6.45 14.08 5.67
CA GLU A 73 -7.61 14.55 6.44
C GLU A 73 -8.77 14.96 5.53
N HIS A 74 -8.45 15.35 4.29
CA HIS A 74 -9.47 15.59 3.27
C HIS A 74 -10.14 14.29 2.79
N ASN A 75 -9.59 13.10 3.03
CA ASN A 75 -10.28 11.87 2.68
C ASN A 75 -11.07 11.33 3.88
N ILE A 76 -12.37 11.67 3.93
CA ILE A 76 -13.28 11.21 4.99
C ILE A 76 -13.80 9.79 4.76
N TYR A 77 -13.52 9.18 3.60
CA TYR A 77 -14.06 7.87 3.23
C TYR A 77 -13.07 6.75 3.54
N LYS A 78 -13.61 5.59 3.94
CA LYS A 78 -12.84 4.37 4.23
C LYS A 78 -13.32 3.24 3.35
N GLY A 79 -12.49 2.84 2.39
CA GLY A 79 -12.82 1.75 1.46
C GLY A 79 -12.09 1.90 0.14
N LEU A 80 -12.84 1.83 -0.95
CA LEU A 80 -12.34 1.91 -2.32
C LEU A 80 -12.84 3.19 -2.99
N LEU A 81 -11.99 3.88 -3.73
CA LEU A 81 -12.30 5.17 -4.35
C LEU A 81 -11.83 5.18 -5.80
N LEU A 82 -12.74 5.48 -6.73
CA LEU A 82 -12.42 5.79 -8.12
C LEU A 82 -12.18 7.29 -8.25
N VAL A 83 -10.93 7.68 -8.47
CA VAL A 83 -10.49 9.07 -8.37
C VAL A 83 -9.59 9.47 -9.54
N ARG A 84 -9.57 10.78 -9.84
CA ARG A 84 -8.49 11.39 -10.60
C ARG A 84 -7.39 11.84 -9.67
N VAL A 85 -6.21 11.26 -9.83
CA VAL A 85 -5.03 11.67 -9.07
C VAL A 85 -4.08 12.45 -9.95
N GLN A 86 -3.54 13.53 -9.39
CA GLN A 86 -2.47 14.32 -9.96
C GLN A 86 -1.19 14.05 -9.15
N PRO A 87 -0.12 13.53 -9.78
CA PRO A 87 1.13 13.29 -9.10
C PRO A 87 1.87 14.60 -8.78
N PRO A 88 2.75 14.61 -7.76
CA PRO A 88 3.58 15.77 -7.44
C PRO A 88 4.53 16.12 -8.60
N ASN A 89 4.96 17.38 -8.68
CA ASN A 89 6.06 17.77 -9.56
C ASN A 89 7.37 17.16 -9.03
N PHE A 90 8.25 16.70 -9.94
CA PHE A 90 9.57 16.21 -9.57
C PHE A 90 10.40 17.39 -9.07
N MET A 91 10.38 17.63 -7.75
CA MET A 91 11.08 18.75 -7.13
C MET A 91 12.01 18.24 -6.03
N ASN A 92 13.07 17.51 -6.39
CA ASN A 92 14.21 17.11 -5.53
C ASN A 92 14.24 15.64 -5.08
N GLY A 93 14.32 14.70 -6.04
CA GLY A 93 15.08 13.45 -5.90
C GLY A 93 14.56 12.34 -4.97
N ASN A 94 13.71 12.64 -3.97
CA ASN A 94 13.34 11.72 -2.89
C ASN A 94 11.84 11.43 -2.81
N LEU A 95 11.10 11.59 -3.91
CA LEU A 95 9.68 11.25 -3.92
C LEU A 95 9.51 9.76 -4.25
N PRO A 96 9.08 8.91 -3.31
CA PRO A 96 8.73 7.54 -3.63
C PRO A 96 7.53 7.58 -4.57
N LEU A 97 7.67 6.92 -5.73
CA LEU A 97 6.55 6.68 -6.64
C LEU A 97 5.54 5.80 -5.88
N VAL A 98 4.32 6.30 -5.64
CA VAL A 98 3.37 5.64 -4.72
C VAL A 98 2.31 4.88 -5.48
N LEU A 99 1.55 5.60 -6.29
CA LEU A 99 0.32 5.08 -6.84
C LEU A 99 0.59 4.29 -8.11
N PRO A 100 0.14 3.02 -8.18
CA PRO A 100 0.23 2.26 -9.40
C PRO A 100 -0.72 2.81 -10.46
N TYR A 101 -0.27 2.80 -11.71
CA TYR A 101 -1.05 3.14 -12.88
C TYR A 101 -0.88 2.04 -13.93
N ARG A 102 -2.01 1.54 -14.46
CA ARG A 102 -2.01 0.59 -15.56
C ARG A 102 -2.05 1.38 -16.87
N THR A 103 -1.00 1.29 -17.67
CA THR A 103 -0.92 1.90 -18.99
C THR A 103 -1.91 1.25 -19.97
N TYR A 104 -2.18 1.90 -21.09
CA TYR A 104 -3.12 1.36 -22.10
C TYR A 104 -2.74 -0.03 -22.65
N ASP A 105 -1.46 -0.37 -22.62
CA ASP A 105 -0.96 -1.70 -23.02
C ASP A 105 -0.93 -2.72 -21.87
N GLY A 106 -1.58 -2.41 -20.74
CA GLY A 106 -1.81 -3.33 -19.63
C GLY A 106 -0.67 -3.42 -18.61
N ARG A 107 0.46 -2.74 -18.82
CA ARG A 107 1.59 -2.76 -17.87
C ARG A 107 1.28 -1.94 -16.62
N LEU A 108 1.63 -2.49 -15.46
CA LEU A 108 1.54 -1.77 -14.19
C LEU A 108 2.83 -0.99 -13.97
N THR A 109 2.72 0.33 -13.81
CA THR A 109 3.85 1.25 -13.59
C THR A 109 3.56 2.14 -12.40
N PHE A 110 4.55 2.90 -11.93
CA PHE A 110 4.37 3.89 -10.87
C PHE A 110 4.83 5.28 -11.37
N PRO A 111 4.09 5.93 -12.29
CA PRO A 111 4.60 7.10 -12.98
C PRO A 111 4.26 8.41 -12.27
N LEU A 112 5.02 9.47 -12.58
CA LEU A 112 4.65 10.87 -12.27
C LEU A 112 3.96 11.58 -13.44
N CYS A 113 3.64 10.84 -14.50
CA CYS A 113 2.88 11.30 -15.66
C CYS A 113 2.28 10.11 -16.40
N ALA A 114 0.96 10.00 -16.42
CA ALA A 114 0.26 8.96 -17.16
C ALA A 114 0.62 8.98 -18.65
N LYS A 115 0.56 10.16 -19.29
CA LYS A 115 0.90 10.29 -20.71
C LYS A 115 2.32 9.82 -21.06
N CYS A 116 3.30 10.07 -20.19
CA CYS A 116 4.66 9.54 -20.36
C CYS A 116 4.71 8.02 -20.23
N ALA A 117 4.00 7.45 -19.25
CA ALA A 117 3.96 6.01 -19.05
C ALA A 117 3.32 5.30 -20.26
N ASP A 118 2.19 5.81 -20.75
CA ASP A 118 1.50 5.29 -21.93
C ASP A 118 2.38 5.38 -23.18
N ASN A 119 3.03 6.53 -23.40
CA ASN A 119 3.87 6.76 -24.57
C ASN A 119 5.27 6.14 -24.45
N ARG A 120 5.63 5.53 -23.30
CA ARG A 120 6.99 5.05 -22.99
C ARG A 120 8.07 6.14 -23.18
N GLN A 121 7.74 7.38 -22.83
CA GLN A 121 8.60 8.53 -23.02
C GLN A 121 9.94 8.35 -22.28
N GLN A 122 11.05 8.57 -22.99
CA GLN A 122 12.42 8.50 -22.44
C GLN A 122 13.01 9.88 -22.16
N GLN A 123 12.43 10.93 -22.73
CA GLN A 123 12.86 12.32 -22.54
C GLN A 123 12.20 12.97 -21.32
N PRO A 124 12.77 14.07 -20.78
CA PRO A 124 12.15 14.83 -19.71
C PRO A 124 10.69 15.18 -20.02
N CYS A 125 9.82 14.98 -19.04
CA CYS A 125 8.39 15.23 -19.19
C CYS A 125 8.09 16.73 -19.29
N THR A 126 7.39 17.15 -20.35
CA THR A 126 6.90 18.53 -20.54
C THR A 126 5.36 18.63 -20.48
N HIS A 127 4.69 17.52 -20.16
CA HIS A 127 3.23 17.46 -20.10
C HIS A 127 2.66 18.30 -18.95
N ARG A 128 1.48 18.89 -19.17
CA ARG A 128 0.78 19.68 -18.16
C ARG A 128 0.10 18.78 -17.13
N GLU A 129 -0.29 19.37 -16.00
CA GLU A 129 -0.90 18.68 -14.86
C GLU A 129 -2.05 17.74 -15.26
N ARG A 130 -2.93 18.18 -16.18
CA ARG A 130 -4.06 17.36 -16.64
C ARG A 130 -3.62 16.11 -17.41
N GLU A 131 -2.63 16.23 -18.29
CA GLU A 131 -2.07 15.11 -19.06
C GLU A 131 -1.25 14.17 -18.17
N ARG A 132 -0.71 14.68 -17.07
CA ARG A 132 0.01 13.90 -16.08
C ARG A 132 -0.90 13.10 -15.16
N SER A 133 -2.13 13.58 -14.93
CA SER A 133 -3.14 12.92 -14.08
C SER A 133 -3.80 11.71 -14.76
N TRP A 134 -4.37 10.80 -13.97
CA TRP A 134 -5.09 9.62 -14.49
C TRP A 134 -6.29 9.24 -13.64
N LEU A 135 -7.17 8.39 -14.19
CA LEU A 135 -8.34 7.80 -13.50
C LEU A 135 -7.96 6.40 -13.06
N THR A 136 -8.09 6.10 -11.77
CA THR A 136 -7.89 4.73 -11.26
C THR A 136 -8.59 4.57 -9.91
N GLY A 137 -8.93 3.32 -9.59
CA GLY A 137 -9.42 2.92 -8.29
C GLY A 137 -8.28 2.71 -7.30
N TYR A 138 -8.42 3.20 -6.07
CA TYR A 138 -7.46 2.99 -5.00
C TYR A 138 -8.15 2.62 -3.69
N THR A 139 -7.42 1.92 -2.82
CA THR A 139 -7.81 1.87 -1.42
C THR A 139 -7.58 3.23 -0.77
N HIS A 140 -8.41 3.59 0.21
CA HIS A 140 -8.20 4.79 1.01
C HIS A 140 -6.81 4.82 1.68
N VAL A 141 -6.24 3.66 2.02
CA VAL A 141 -4.90 3.54 2.64
C VAL A 141 -3.81 4.02 1.67
N GLU A 142 -3.81 3.52 0.43
CA GLU A 142 -2.86 3.94 -0.61
C GLU A 142 -3.05 5.41 -0.96
N LEU A 143 -4.30 5.86 -1.05
CA LEU A 143 -4.62 7.23 -1.40
C LEU A 143 -4.14 8.23 -0.33
N ASN A 144 -4.37 7.91 0.94
CA ASN A 144 -3.90 8.72 2.06
C ASN A 144 -2.37 8.78 2.10
N TYR A 145 -1.70 7.64 1.95
CA TYR A 145 -0.24 7.59 1.87
C TYR A 145 0.31 8.39 0.68
N ALA A 146 -0.41 8.43 -0.46
CA ALA A 146 -0.05 9.25 -1.60
C ALA A 146 -0.24 10.75 -1.34
N LEU A 147 -1.32 11.14 -0.66
CA LEU A 147 -1.60 12.53 -0.28
C LEU A 147 -0.47 13.08 0.62
N GLU A 148 0.04 12.30 1.57
CA GLU A 148 1.23 12.66 2.38
C GLU A 148 2.48 12.94 1.53
N ARG A 149 2.56 12.35 0.34
CA ARG A 149 3.70 12.48 -0.60
C ARG A 149 3.44 13.50 -1.69
N GLY A 150 2.45 14.37 -1.51
CA GLY A 150 2.16 15.49 -2.41
C GLY A 150 1.37 15.13 -3.65
N TYR A 151 0.78 13.92 -3.72
CA TYR A 151 -0.27 13.66 -4.70
C TYR A 151 -1.51 14.49 -4.35
N LYS A 152 -2.33 14.77 -5.35
CA LYS A 152 -3.61 15.47 -5.16
C LYS A 152 -4.73 14.64 -5.77
N VAL A 153 -5.86 14.56 -5.10
CA VAL A 153 -7.11 14.10 -5.72
C VAL A 153 -7.78 15.31 -6.33
N VAL A 154 -7.92 15.35 -7.65
CA VAL A 154 -8.49 16.50 -8.37
C VAL A 154 -9.91 16.25 -8.87
N ASP A 155 -10.36 15.00 -8.85
CA ASP A 155 -11.73 14.62 -9.20
C ASP A 155 -12.08 13.29 -8.52
N ILE A 156 -13.36 13.09 -8.22
CA ILE A 156 -13.89 11.87 -7.58
C ILE A 156 -15.11 11.36 -8.34
N TYR A 157 -15.14 10.06 -8.64
CA TYR A 157 -16.15 9.47 -9.53
C TYR A 157 -17.07 8.50 -8.80
N GLU A 158 -16.53 7.68 -7.91
CA GLU A 158 -17.28 6.66 -7.20
C GLU A 158 -16.56 6.30 -5.91
N VAL A 159 -17.30 6.08 -4.82
CA VAL A 159 -16.74 5.65 -3.54
C VAL A 159 -17.52 4.47 -3.00
N TRP A 160 -16.82 3.41 -2.63
CA TRP A 160 -17.38 2.28 -1.91
C TRP A 160 -16.91 2.41 -0.46
N ASN A 161 -17.74 3.05 0.36
CA ASN A 161 -17.43 3.35 1.75
C ASN A 161 -17.91 2.22 2.67
N TYR A 162 -17.02 1.68 3.49
CA TYR A 162 -17.34 0.67 4.49
C TYR A 162 -17.41 1.31 5.87
N GLU A 163 -18.58 1.26 6.50
CA GLU A 163 -18.79 1.81 7.84
C GLU A 163 -18.16 0.94 8.94
N LYS A 164 -18.13 -0.38 8.72
CA LYS A 164 -17.68 -1.35 9.72
C LYS A 164 -16.33 -1.93 9.33
N TRP A 165 -15.41 -1.91 10.29
CA TRP A 165 -14.06 -2.44 10.17
C TRP A 165 -13.73 -3.27 11.40
N ASP A 166 -13.14 -4.45 11.19
CA ASP A 166 -12.80 -5.37 12.26
C ASP A 166 -11.26 -5.55 12.36
N PRO A 167 -10.61 -5.14 13.47
CA PRO A 167 -9.19 -5.36 13.72
C PRO A 167 -8.83 -6.80 14.10
N ASN A 168 -9.82 -7.65 14.35
CA ASN A 168 -9.64 -9.02 14.80
C ASN A 168 -10.03 -10.06 13.74
N LEU A 169 -10.53 -9.64 12.57
CA LEU A 169 -11.10 -10.52 11.53
C LEU A 169 -10.20 -11.72 11.23
N PHE A 170 -8.90 -11.50 11.02
CA PHE A 170 -7.93 -12.55 10.72
C PHE A 170 -7.01 -12.89 11.89
N ARG A 171 -7.13 -12.22 13.03
CA ARG A 171 -6.15 -12.32 14.12
C ARG A 171 -6.02 -13.73 14.67
N SER A 172 -7.15 -14.39 14.95
CA SER A 172 -7.15 -15.76 15.48
C SER A 172 -6.56 -16.75 14.45
N TYR A 173 -6.99 -16.65 13.20
CA TYR A 173 -6.47 -17.46 12.10
C TYR A 173 -4.95 -17.31 11.97
N VAL A 174 -4.45 -16.07 11.86
CA VAL A 174 -3.01 -15.80 11.69
C VAL A 174 -2.21 -16.30 12.89
N ASN A 175 -2.68 -16.06 14.12
CA ASN A 175 -1.98 -16.53 15.33
C ASN A 175 -1.85 -18.06 15.34
N THR A 176 -2.91 -18.79 14.97
CA THR A 176 -2.90 -20.25 14.90
C THR A 176 -1.87 -20.74 13.89
N PHE A 177 -1.92 -20.27 12.64
CA PHE A 177 -1.05 -20.80 11.58
C PHE A 177 0.40 -20.33 11.68
N ILE A 178 0.65 -19.11 12.17
CA ILE A 178 2.02 -18.67 12.49
C ILE A 178 2.59 -19.47 13.67
N GLY A 179 1.77 -19.78 14.68
CA GLY A 179 2.16 -20.66 15.78
C GLY A 179 2.57 -22.06 15.30
N LEU A 180 1.75 -22.68 14.45
CA LEU A 180 2.06 -23.98 13.84
C LEU A 180 3.34 -23.93 12.99
N LYS A 181 3.50 -22.89 12.16
CA LYS A 181 4.73 -22.68 11.36
C LYS A 181 5.96 -22.60 12.26
N GLN A 182 5.87 -21.86 13.36
CA GLN A 182 6.95 -21.70 14.33
C GLN A 182 7.33 -23.04 14.96
N GLN A 183 6.35 -23.81 15.43
CA GLN A 183 6.57 -25.12 16.06
C GLN A 183 7.19 -26.13 15.09
N ALA A 184 6.81 -26.09 13.82
CA ALA A 184 7.37 -26.94 12.77
C ALA A 184 8.79 -26.55 12.35
N SER A 185 9.22 -25.31 12.59
CA SER A 185 10.54 -24.80 12.19
C SER A 185 11.67 -25.22 13.13
N GLY A 186 11.35 -25.90 14.23
CA GLY A 186 12.32 -26.26 15.26
C GLY A 186 12.78 -25.06 16.11
N TRP A 187 13.82 -25.30 16.91
CA TRP A 187 14.41 -24.27 17.77
C TRP A 187 15.45 -23.45 16.99
N PRO A 188 15.55 -22.13 17.23
CA PRO A 188 16.61 -21.31 16.65
C PRO A 188 18.01 -21.77 17.08
N ASP A 189 19.02 -21.36 16.32
CA ASP A 189 20.42 -21.52 16.72
C ASP A 189 20.67 -20.89 18.09
N GLY A 190 21.36 -21.63 18.96
CA GLY A 190 21.61 -21.25 20.36
C GLY A 190 20.54 -21.74 21.36
N CYS A 191 19.41 -22.30 20.91
CA CYS A 191 18.40 -22.89 21.81
C CYS A 191 18.62 -24.40 22.05
N ALA A 192 19.81 -24.77 22.52
CA ALA A 192 20.22 -26.17 22.66
C ALA A 192 19.70 -26.83 23.94
N SER A 193 19.72 -26.11 25.08
CA SER A 193 19.28 -26.60 26.38
C SER A 193 17.81 -26.26 26.67
N GLU A 194 17.23 -26.89 27.69
CA GLU A 194 15.89 -26.55 28.16
C GLU A 194 15.80 -25.11 28.69
N MET A 195 16.89 -24.60 29.28
CA MET A 195 16.96 -23.22 29.78
C MET A 195 16.94 -22.22 28.63
N ASP A 196 17.71 -22.44 27.57
CA ASP A 196 17.72 -21.56 26.40
C ASP A 196 16.34 -21.49 25.72
N ARG A 197 15.64 -22.63 25.68
CA ARG A 197 14.26 -22.71 25.14
C ARG A 197 13.27 -21.95 26.03
N ALA A 198 13.40 -22.04 27.34
CA ALA A 198 12.56 -21.30 28.29
C ALA A 198 12.78 -19.79 28.16
N ASP A 199 14.03 -19.34 28.06
CA ASP A 199 14.40 -17.94 27.88
C ASP A 199 13.88 -17.40 26.54
N TYR A 200 14.03 -18.15 25.46
CA TYR A 200 13.48 -17.80 24.15
C TYR A 200 11.96 -17.59 24.18
N LEU A 201 11.23 -18.49 24.86
CA LEU A 201 9.78 -18.38 25.03
C LEU A 201 9.39 -17.17 25.89
N ALA A 202 10.14 -16.90 26.96
CA ALA A 202 9.92 -15.75 27.83
C ALA A 202 10.11 -14.42 27.06
N ILE A 203 11.18 -14.29 26.28
CA ILE A 203 11.43 -13.11 25.43
C ILE A 203 10.28 -12.92 24.43
N LYS A 204 9.84 -13.99 23.76
CA LYS A 204 8.72 -13.89 22.82
C LYS A 204 7.40 -13.50 23.46
N LYS A 205 7.13 -13.97 24.67
CA LYS A 205 5.95 -13.58 25.43
C LYS A 205 5.97 -12.08 25.72
N ILE A 206 7.11 -11.56 26.17
CA ILE A 206 7.31 -10.12 26.42
C ILE A 206 7.13 -9.30 25.13
N LEU A 207 7.70 -9.73 24.01
CA LEU A 207 7.58 -9.03 22.73
C LEU A 207 6.13 -9.01 22.20
N ASN A 208 5.37 -10.08 22.42
CA ASN A 208 3.96 -10.15 22.07
C ASN A 208 3.08 -9.26 22.97
N GLU A 209 3.40 -9.14 24.25
CA GLU A 209 2.65 -8.32 25.21
C GLU A 209 2.93 -6.81 25.06
N LYS A 210 4.16 -6.42 24.70
CA LYS A 210 4.55 -5.00 24.62
C LYS A 210 4.09 -4.27 23.35
N LYS A 211 3.37 -4.89 22.40
CA LYS A 211 2.97 -4.26 21.12
C LYS A 211 4.11 -3.49 20.41
N ILE A 212 5.37 -3.95 20.47
CA ILE A 212 6.53 -3.20 19.93
C ILE A 212 6.64 -3.31 18.39
N TYR A 213 5.50 -3.39 17.69
CA TYR A 213 5.45 -3.37 16.23
C TYR A 213 4.37 -2.39 15.75
N GLU A 214 4.28 -1.23 16.42
CA GLU A 214 3.55 -0.05 15.93
C GLU A 214 4.49 0.86 15.14
#